data_AF-A0A6A5YHG5-F1
#
_entry.id   AF-A0A6A5YHG5-F1
#
_cell.length_a   1.000
_cell.length_b   1.000
_cell.length_c   1.000
_cell.angle_alpha   90.00
_cell.angle_beta   90.00
_cell.angle_gamma   90.00
#
_symmetry.space_group_name_H-M   'P 1'
#
loop_
_entity.id
_entity.type
_entity.pdbx_description
1 polymer ?
#
loop_
_entity_poly.entity_id
_entity_poly.type
_entity_poly.pdbx_seq_one_letter_code
_entity_poly.pdbx_strand_id
1 'polypeptide(L)'
;MAPKRKANEASNDAALDDSPTILYGKDAFWLQGLVGKSPNDLRNSFQPVPARDPTVAAYTNAELCDAASRVVYLLNHNLHQKNTYDICMWLGIDPLSPTGVVLVRDQRYEQSKWEKRILNFALKHVGNCIQNYQMENKGKKFHELIADERANYYGEIYHADPKSIATSMFKPVISVLDTSTVFNASTDSTLSQDDKDKMQAVRKMLGLKYIFACGWAYELLMQRITRVQWLWLACWRAYATYGPYRKDWSHSIVRVEDLPVSKAVFAGHPSEASARSAKRAKV
;
A
#
# COMPACT_ATOMS: atom_id res chain seq x y z
N MET A 1 -50.01 -47.99 -28.10
CA MET A 1 -50.63 -46.67 -27.88
C MET A 1 -49.72 -45.83 -26.99
N ALA A 2 -49.33 -44.65 -27.45
CA ALA A 2 -48.56 -43.67 -26.67
C ALA A 2 -49.48 -42.94 -25.65
N PRO A 3 -48.93 -42.20 -24.67
CA PRO A 3 -48.54 -40.83 -24.99
C PRO A 3 -47.20 -40.35 -24.40
N LYS A 4 -46.66 -39.36 -25.12
CA LYS A 4 -45.51 -38.50 -24.81
C LYS A 4 -45.69 -37.75 -23.47
N ARG A 5 -44.60 -37.52 -22.73
CA ARG A 5 -44.40 -36.30 -21.94
C ARG A 5 -43.00 -35.72 -22.15
N LYS A 6 -43.01 -34.39 -22.34
CA LYS A 6 -41.92 -33.49 -22.65
C LYS A 6 -41.01 -33.22 -21.44
N ALA A 7 -39.82 -32.74 -21.79
CA ALA A 7 -38.76 -32.16 -20.98
C ALA A 7 -39.20 -31.35 -19.74
N ASN A 8 -38.33 -31.40 -18.72
CA ASN A 8 -37.75 -30.18 -18.18
C ASN A 8 -36.34 -30.53 -17.64
N GLU A 9 -35.35 -30.30 -18.50
CA GLU A 9 -33.99 -30.00 -18.09
C GLU A 9 -34.05 -28.73 -17.26
N ALA A 10 -34.01 -28.86 -15.94
CA ALA A 10 -33.49 -27.79 -15.11
C ALA A 10 -31.96 -27.90 -15.19
N SER A 11 -31.39 -27.27 -16.22
CA SER A 11 -29.99 -26.88 -16.15
C SER A 11 -29.87 -25.94 -14.96
N ASN A 12 -29.39 -26.46 -13.84
CA ASN A 12 -28.77 -25.62 -12.82
C ASN A 12 -27.45 -25.13 -13.42
N ASP A 13 -27.56 -24.16 -14.33
CA ASP A 13 -26.53 -23.17 -14.56
C ASP A 13 -26.42 -22.34 -13.29
N ALA A 14 -25.85 -22.95 -12.25
CA ALA A 14 -25.07 -22.21 -11.29
C ALA A 14 -23.84 -21.76 -12.09
N ALA A 15 -24.01 -20.65 -12.84
CA ALA A 15 -22.92 -19.78 -13.18
C ALA A 15 -22.28 -19.42 -11.84
N LEU A 16 -21.25 -20.19 -11.47
CA LEU A 16 -20.25 -19.75 -10.51
C LEU A 16 -19.83 -18.40 -11.04
N ASP A 17 -20.20 -17.37 -10.29
CA ASP A 17 -19.77 -16.00 -10.50
C ASP A 17 -18.23 -16.02 -10.41
N ASP A 18 -17.60 -16.24 -11.57
CA ASP A 18 -16.15 -16.33 -11.77
C ASP A 18 -15.50 -14.93 -11.73
N SER A 19 -16.20 -13.97 -11.12
CA SER A 19 -15.68 -12.66 -10.79
C SER A 19 -14.47 -12.86 -9.89
N PRO A 20 -13.29 -12.31 -10.24
CA PRO A 20 -12.11 -12.44 -9.40
C PRO A 20 -12.43 -11.86 -8.03
N THR A 21 -12.44 -12.70 -6.99
CA THR A 21 -12.72 -12.25 -5.63
C THR A 21 -11.58 -11.34 -5.15
N ILE A 22 -11.79 -10.03 -5.25
CA ILE A 22 -10.87 -9.04 -4.70
C ILE A 22 -11.10 -8.96 -3.20
N LEU A 23 -10.01 -9.06 -2.43
CA LEU A 23 -10.03 -8.89 -0.99
C LEU A 23 -9.70 -7.43 -0.66
N TYR A 24 -10.62 -6.72 -0.02
CA TYR A 24 -10.45 -5.32 0.31
C TYR A 24 -10.05 -5.12 1.77
N GLY A 25 -9.46 -3.96 2.10
CA GLY A 25 -9.09 -3.66 3.48
C GLY A 25 -10.27 -3.69 4.45
N LYS A 26 -11.51 -3.43 3.99
CA LYS A 26 -12.73 -3.60 4.79
C LYS A 26 -12.94 -5.04 5.25
N ASP A 27 -12.49 -6.04 4.48
CA ASP A 27 -12.66 -7.46 4.80
C ASP A 27 -11.59 -7.94 5.79
N ALA A 28 -10.52 -7.16 5.98
CA ALA A 28 -9.49 -7.36 6.99
C ALA A 28 -9.73 -6.40 8.15
N PHE A 29 -10.61 -6.75 9.08
CA PHE A 29 -11.05 -5.85 10.15
C PHE A 29 -9.90 -5.21 10.95
N TRP A 30 -8.78 -5.90 11.13
CA TRP A 30 -7.57 -5.40 11.79
C TRP A 30 -6.86 -4.25 11.06
N LEU A 31 -7.20 -3.99 9.79
CA LEU A 31 -6.77 -2.81 9.04
C LEU A 31 -7.71 -1.60 9.23
N GLN A 32 -8.94 -1.79 9.69
CA GLN A 32 -9.94 -0.70 9.82
C GLN A 32 -9.58 0.33 10.90
N GLY A 33 -8.80 -0.07 11.91
CA GLY A 33 -8.33 0.81 12.99
C GLY A 33 -7.26 1.82 12.60
N LEU A 34 -6.76 1.76 11.36
CA LEU A 34 -5.47 2.35 10.99
C LEU A 34 -5.55 3.76 10.41
N VAL A 35 -6.74 4.25 10.05
CA VAL A 35 -6.92 5.57 9.44
C VAL A 35 -8.21 6.23 9.93
N GLY A 36 -8.12 7.47 10.41
CA GLY A 36 -9.28 8.37 10.54
C GLY A 36 -9.99 8.43 11.89
N LYS A 37 -9.57 7.70 12.93
CA LYS A 37 -10.13 7.82 14.29
C LYS A 37 -9.13 8.50 15.24
N SER A 38 -9.61 9.39 16.11
CA SER A 38 -8.74 9.95 17.15
C SER A 38 -8.33 8.85 18.15
N PRO A 39 -7.19 8.96 18.85
CA PRO A 39 -6.79 7.99 19.89
C PRO A 39 -7.86 7.74 20.95
N ASN A 40 -8.70 8.74 21.22
CA ASN A 40 -9.79 8.64 22.18
C ASN A 40 -10.96 7.83 21.60
N ASP A 41 -11.21 7.91 20.30
CA ASP A 41 -12.19 7.06 19.61
C ASP A 41 -11.70 5.61 19.55
N LEU A 42 -10.39 5.39 19.40
CA LEU A 42 -9.76 4.07 19.39
C LEU A 42 -9.84 3.33 20.74
N ARG A 43 -9.71 4.06 21.86
CA ARG A 43 -9.89 3.51 23.21
C ARG A 43 -11.34 3.11 23.50
N ASN A 44 -12.30 3.83 22.93
CA ASN A 44 -13.73 3.62 23.17
C ASN A 44 -14.36 2.63 22.17
N SER A 45 -13.77 2.44 20.98
CA SER A 45 -14.18 1.44 19.99
C SER A 45 -13.42 0.11 20.12
N PHE A 46 -12.91 -0.18 21.32
CA PHE A 46 -12.20 -1.41 21.64
C PHE A 46 -13.16 -2.59 21.60
N GLN A 47 -13.41 -3.14 20.42
CA GLN A 47 -13.80 -4.54 20.32
C GLN A 47 -12.50 -5.32 20.18
N PRO A 48 -12.04 -6.03 21.24
CA PRO A 48 -10.90 -6.90 21.10
C PRO A 48 -11.17 -7.83 19.91
N VAL A 49 -10.15 -8.00 19.06
CA VAL A 49 -10.08 -9.09 18.10
C VAL A 49 -10.64 -10.34 18.81
N PRO A 50 -11.72 -10.99 18.30
CA PRO A 50 -12.39 -12.07 19.00
C PRO A 50 -11.37 -13.06 19.55
N ALA A 51 -11.52 -13.43 20.82
CA ALA A 51 -10.53 -14.18 21.58
C ALA A 51 -9.97 -15.36 20.75
N ARG A 52 -8.69 -15.23 20.38
CA ARG A 52 -7.96 -16.26 19.65
C ARG A 52 -7.65 -17.42 20.58
N ASP A 53 -7.52 -18.60 19.98
CA ASP A 53 -6.90 -19.76 20.63
C ASP A 53 -5.52 -19.36 21.17
N PRO A 54 -5.26 -19.51 22.49
CA PRO A 54 -4.02 -19.07 23.14
C PRO A 54 -2.75 -19.76 22.61
N THR A 55 -2.88 -20.84 21.82
CA THR A 55 -1.74 -21.56 21.24
C THR A 55 -1.15 -20.92 19.97
N VAL A 56 -1.82 -19.95 19.35
CA VAL A 56 -1.44 -19.31 18.06
C VAL A 56 -0.92 -17.86 18.24
N ALA A 57 -0.84 -17.39 19.48
CA ALA A 57 -0.94 -15.97 19.82
C ALA A 57 0.31 -15.08 19.56
N ALA A 58 1.52 -15.63 19.46
CA ALA A 58 2.73 -14.79 19.40
C ALA A 58 3.23 -14.47 17.98
N TYR A 59 3.22 -15.45 17.07
CA TYR A 59 3.78 -15.30 15.72
C TYR A 59 2.89 -14.46 14.79
N THR A 60 1.58 -14.45 15.03
CA THR A 60 0.60 -13.73 14.20
C THR A 60 0.54 -12.23 14.49
N ASN A 61 0.89 -11.79 15.71
CA ASN A 61 0.75 -10.38 16.09
C ASN A 61 1.85 -9.48 15.51
N ALA A 62 3.09 -9.99 15.43
CA ALA A 62 4.19 -9.28 14.78
C ALA A 62 3.96 -9.14 13.26
N GLU A 63 3.46 -10.19 12.61
CA GLU A 63 3.14 -10.18 11.17
C GLU A 63 1.98 -9.23 10.85
N LEU A 64 0.92 -9.25 11.67
CA LEU A 64 -0.20 -8.32 11.55
C LEU A 64 0.24 -6.87 11.79
N CYS A 65 1.10 -6.64 12.80
CA CYS A 65 1.65 -5.32 13.08
C CYS A 65 2.52 -4.81 11.91
N ASP A 66 3.36 -5.67 11.33
CA ASP A 66 4.18 -5.35 10.15
C ASP A 66 3.30 -5.03 8.93
N ALA A 67 2.30 -5.87 8.65
CA ALA A 67 1.41 -5.63 7.52
C ALA A 67 0.58 -4.34 7.70
N ALA A 68 0.08 -4.07 8.91
CA ALA A 68 -0.61 -2.82 9.25
C ALA A 68 0.31 -1.61 9.05
N SER A 69 1.55 -1.73 9.52
CA SER A 69 2.56 -0.67 9.40
C SER A 69 2.90 -0.38 7.93
N ARG A 70 3.03 -1.41 7.11
CA ARG A 70 3.23 -1.26 5.66
C ARG A 70 2.04 -0.62 4.97
N VAL A 71 0.80 -0.96 5.33
CA VAL A 71 -0.42 -0.30 4.80
C VAL A 71 -0.41 1.18 5.16
N VAL A 72 -0.22 1.52 6.45
CA VAL A 72 -0.17 2.92 6.91
C VAL A 72 0.95 3.69 6.21
N TYR A 73 2.13 3.09 6.06
CA TYR A 73 3.25 3.71 5.37
C TYR A 73 3.01 3.85 3.86
N LEU A 74 2.38 2.88 3.20
CA LEU A 74 2.03 2.96 1.78
C LEU A 74 1.09 4.15 1.54
N LEU A 75 0.07 4.30 2.39
CA LEU A 75 -0.92 5.37 2.29
C LEU A 75 -0.35 6.75 2.67
N ASN A 76 0.32 6.84 3.81
CA ASN A 76 0.66 8.14 4.43
C ASN A 76 2.16 8.48 4.45
N HIS A 77 3.04 7.53 4.11
CA HIS A 77 4.52 7.65 4.21
C HIS A 77 5.05 8.00 5.59
N ASN A 78 4.20 7.87 6.62
CA ASN A 78 4.52 8.31 7.95
C ASN A 78 3.94 7.36 9.00
N LEU A 79 4.82 6.53 9.55
CA LEU A 79 4.57 5.77 10.76
C LEU A 79 5.07 6.59 11.94
N HIS A 80 4.30 7.60 12.36
CA HIS A 80 4.57 8.22 13.64
C HIS A 80 4.45 7.17 14.76
N GLN A 81 5.23 7.32 15.84
CA GLN A 81 5.17 6.44 17.00
C GLN A 81 3.72 6.20 17.46
N LYS A 82 2.90 7.25 17.42
CA LYS A 82 1.46 7.19 17.68
C LYS A 82 0.72 6.15 16.81
N ASN A 83 0.97 6.10 15.50
CA ASN A 83 0.32 5.14 14.60
C ASN A 83 0.72 3.70 14.94
N THR A 84 1.99 3.46 15.30
CA THR A 84 2.43 2.13 15.72
C THR A 84 1.86 1.73 17.08
N TYR A 85 1.68 2.68 18.00
CA TYR A 85 0.97 2.47 19.27
C TYR A 85 -0.49 2.11 19.02
N ASP A 86 -1.16 2.87 18.15
CA ASP A 86 -2.55 2.64 17.78
C ASP A 86 -2.72 1.26 17.12
N ILE A 87 -1.79 0.85 16.24
CA ILE A 87 -1.72 -0.52 15.67
C ILE A 87 -1.60 -1.56 16.79
N CYS A 88 -0.66 -1.39 17.72
CA CYS A 88 -0.44 -2.34 18.81
C CYS A 88 -1.69 -2.48 19.68
N MET A 89 -2.30 -1.37 20.08
CA MET A 89 -3.53 -1.34 20.87
C MET A 89 -4.66 -2.06 20.15
N TRP A 90 -4.81 -1.86 18.83
CA TRP A 90 -5.83 -2.53 18.03
C TRP A 90 -5.63 -4.05 17.97
N LEU A 91 -4.38 -4.50 17.97
CA LEU A 91 -4.01 -5.91 18.02
C LEU A 91 -4.06 -6.50 19.44
N GLY A 92 -4.51 -5.73 20.44
CA GLY A 92 -4.57 -6.15 21.84
C GLY A 92 -3.19 -6.22 22.53
N ILE A 93 -2.20 -5.51 21.99
CA ILE A 93 -0.84 -5.44 22.51
C ILE A 93 -0.66 -4.10 23.21
N ASP A 94 -0.39 -4.12 24.52
CA ASP A 94 0.01 -2.91 25.23
C ASP A 94 1.37 -2.42 24.67
N PRO A 95 1.43 -1.23 24.05
CA PRO A 95 2.67 -0.71 23.47
C PRO A 95 3.75 -0.40 24.52
N LEU A 96 3.39 -0.33 25.82
CA LEU A 96 4.31 -0.14 26.93
C LEU A 96 4.80 -1.46 27.54
N SER A 97 4.19 -2.60 27.18
CA SER A 97 4.70 -3.92 27.56
C SER A 97 6.06 -4.20 26.90
N PRO A 98 6.88 -5.14 27.44
CA PRO A 98 8.15 -5.52 26.81
C PRO A 98 8.00 -5.90 25.33
N THR A 99 6.94 -6.64 24.98
CA THR A 99 6.63 -7.02 23.60
C THR A 99 6.23 -5.82 22.75
N GLY A 100 5.38 -4.93 23.27
CA GLY A 100 4.97 -3.71 22.56
C GLY A 100 6.12 -2.76 22.27
N VAL A 101 7.03 -2.56 23.24
CA VAL A 101 8.22 -1.72 23.09
C VAL A 101 9.15 -2.26 21.99
N VAL A 102 9.35 -3.58 21.93
CA VAL A 102 10.13 -4.22 20.86
C VAL A 102 9.48 -3.99 19.50
N LEU A 103 8.16 -4.22 19.37
CA LEU A 103 7.44 -4.00 18.10
C LEU A 103 7.52 -2.56 17.62
N VAL A 104 7.30 -1.58 18.51
CA VAL A 104 7.40 -0.16 18.17
C VAL A 104 8.80 0.19 17.67
N ARG A 105 9.84 -0.27 18.38
CA ARG A 105 11.23 -0.02 18.01
C ARG A 105 11.55 -0.64 16.64
N ASP A 106 11.15 -1.88 16.43
CA ASP A 106 11.45 -2.61 15.20
C ASP A 106 10.72 -1.99 14.00
N GLN A 107 9.48 -1.55 14.15
CA GLN A 107 8.74 -0.84 13.09
C GLN A 107 9.37 0.51 12.74
N ARG A 108 9.87 1.27 13.72
CA ARG A 108 10.61 2.51 13.45
C ARG A 108 11.91 2.25 12.67
N TYR A 109 12.59 1.16 13.00
CA TYR A 109 13.79 0.73 12.30
C TYR A 109 13.48 0.32 10.86
N GLU A 110 12.41 -0.45 10.64
CA GLU A 110 11.95 -0.84 9.30
C GLU A 110 11.51 0.36 8.46
N GLN A 111 10.75 1.30 9.01
CA GLN A 111 10.41 2.55 8.31
C GLN A 111 11.68 3.26 7.79
N SER A 112 12.69 3.39 8.64
CA SER A 112 13.96 4.05 8.26
C SER A 112 14.66 3.32 7.11
N LYS A 113 14.58 1.97 7.07
CA LYS A 113 15.09 1.18 5.94
C LYS A 113 14.28 1.42 4.67
N TRP A 114 12.96 1.47 4.77
CA TRP A 114 12.08 1.69 3.62
C TRP A 114 12.33 3.07 3.00
N GLU A 115 12.41 4.11 3.83
CA GLU A 115 12.73 5.48 3.42
C GLU A 115 14.07 5.57 2.71
N LYS A 116 15.11 4.93 3.25
CA LYS A 116 16.45 4.89 2.62
C LYS A 116 16.43 4.17 1.27
N ARG A 117 15.70 3.06 1.15
CA ARG A 117 15.56 2.33 -0.12
C ARG A 117 14.85 3.16 -1.18
N ILE A 118 13.76 3.85 -0.81
CA ILE A 118 13.01 4.73 -1.72
C ILE A 118 13.88 5.90 -2.16
N LEU A 119 14.62 6.55 -1.24
CA LEU A 119 15.54 7.64 -1.57
C LEU A 119 16.61 7.18 -2.57
N ASN A 120 17.26 6.03 -2.30
CA ASN A 120 18.30 5.49 -3.18
C ASN A 120 17.75 5.16 -4.57
N PHE A 121 16.55 4.59 -4.65
CA PHE A 121 15.85 4.37 -5.92
C PHE A 121 15.64 5.71 -6.64
N ALA A 122 15.03 6.70 -5.97
CA ALA A 122 14.68 7.98 -6.58
C ALA A 122 15.91 8.75 -7.08
N LEU A 123 16.98 8.83 -6.29
CA LEU A 123 18.22 9.50 -6.70
C LEU A 123 18.85 8.85 -7.94
N LYS A 124 18.98 7.52 -7.95
CA LYS A 124 19.53 6.79 -9.09
C LYS A 124 18.65 6.95 -10.33
N HIS A 125 17.34 6.78 -10.14
CA HIS A 125 16.36 6.85 -11.21
C HIS A 125 16.31 8.24 -11.85
N VAL A 126 16.28 9.30 -11.04
CA VAL A 126 16.30 10.69 -11.54
C VAL A 126 17.62 11.00 -12.26
N GLY A 127 18.76 10.52 -11.75
CA GLY A 127 20.05 10.65 -12.46
C GLY A 127 20.00 10.07 -13.87
N ASN A 128 19.41 8.88 -14.02
CA ASN A 128 19.21 8.25 -15.33
C ASN A 128 18.19 9.02 -16.19
N CYS A 129 17.10 9.52 -15.60
CA CYS A 129 16.09 10.32 -16.30
C CYS A 129 16.71 11.58 -16.94
N ILE A 130 17.57 12.28 -16.20
CA ILE A 130 18.30 13.45 -16.67
C ILE A 130 19.20 13.09 -17.86
N GLN A 131 19.97 12.00 -17.73
CA GLN A 131 20.87 11.53 -18.79
C GLN A 131 20.09 11.17 -20.06
N ASN A 132 19.03 10.38 -19.93
CA ASN A 132 18.19 9.96 -21.05
C ASN A 132 17.58 11.17 -21.77
N TYR A 133 17.00 12.11 -21.01
CA TYR A 133 16.42 13.32 -21.58
C TYR A 133 17.46 14.12 -22.39
N GLN A 134 18.67 14.27 -21.87
CA GLN A 134 19.75 15.01 -22.55
C GLN A 134 20.28 14.28 -23.80
N MET A 135 20.21 12.94 -23.83
CA MET A 135 20.55 12.16 -25.03
C MET A 135 19.49 12.32 -26.13
N GLU A 136 18.21 12.31 -25.74
CA GLU A 136 17.07 12.45 -26.66
C GLU A 136 16.90 13.90 -27.15
N ASN A 137 17.21 14.88 -26.31
CA ASN A 137 17.03 16.30 -26.58
C ASN A 137 18.37 17.02 -26.68
N LYS A 138 19.12 16.76 -27.76
CA LYS A 138 20.44 17.37 -27.99
C LYS A 138 20.37 18.90 -27.85
N GLY A 139 21.25 19.44 -26.99
CA GLY A 139 21.37 20.87 -26.74
C GLY A 139 20.42 21.43 -25.67
N LYS A 140 19.44 20.66 -25.19
CA LYS A 140 18.57 21.05 -24.07
C LYS A 140 19.05 20.42 -22.77
N LYS A 141 18.95 21.15 -21.65
CA LYS A 141 19.32 20.64 -20.34
C LYS A 141 18.08 20.35 -19.50
N PHE A 142 18.07 19.23 -18.79
CA PHE A 142 16.93 18.84 -17.96
C PHE A 142 16.57 19.90 -16.90
N HIS A 143 17.55 20.67 -16.41
CA HIS A 143 17.29 21.73 -15.43
C HIS A 143 16.63 22.99 -16.00
N GLU A 144 16.60 23.13 -17.33
CA GLU A 144 15.90 24.22 -18.01
C GLU A 144 14.39 23.99 -18.05
N LEU A 145 13.94 22.75 -17.87
CA LEU A 145 12.52 22.43 -17.74
C LEU A 145 11.93 23.14 -16.52
N ILE A 146 10.67 23.57 -16.59
CA ILE A 146 9.96 24.01 -15.38
C ILE A 146 9.48 22.80 -14.57
N ALA A 147 9.01 23.04 -13.33
CA ALA A 147 8.60 21.96 -12.44
C ALA A 147 7.46 21.09 -13.01
N ASP A 148 6.51 21.69 -13.74
CA ASP A 148 5.40 20.98 -14.39
C ASP A 148 5.88 20.11 -15.55
N GLU A 149 6.79 20.60 -16.37
CA GLU A 149 7.37 19.82 -17.47
C GLU A 149 8.17 18.62 -16.95
N ARG A 150 8.94 18.81 -15.87
CA ARG A 150 9.62 17.68 -15.20
C ARG A 150 8.62 16.67 -14.66
N ALA A 151 7.54 17.14 -14.03
CA ALA A 151 6.50 16.26 -13.50
C ALA A 151 5.81 15.46 -14.62
N ASN A 152 5.54 16.10 -15.77
CA ASN A 152 4.98 15.43 -16.95
C ASN A 152 5.93 14.37 -17.49
N TYR A 153 7.22 14.69 -17.64
CA TYR A 153 8.22 13.73 -18.10
C TYR A 153 8.34 12.51 -17.16
N TYR A 154 8.35 12.74 -15.84
CA TYR A 154 8.29 11.62 -14.89
C TYR A 154 6.98 10.84 -15.03
N GLY A 155 5.84 11.52 -15.21
CA GLY A 155 4.55 10.90 -15.44
C GLY A 155 4.55 9.97 -16.66
N GLU A 156 5.10 10.42 -17.79
CA GLU A 156 5.26 9.60 -19.01
C GLU A 156 6.06 8.33 -18.75
N ILE A 157 7.19 8.46 -18.05
CA ILE A 157 8.01 7.30 -17.64
C ILE A 157 7.19 6.34 -16.75
N TYR A 158 6.43 6.87 -15.79
CA TYR A 158 5.56 6.05 -14.93
C TYR A 158 4.50 5.32 -15.73
N HIS A 159 3.84 6.00 -16.67
CA HIS A 159 2.75 5.44 -17.45
C HIS A 159 3.21 4.38 -18.47
N ALA A 160 4.49 4.40 -18.89
CA ALA A 160 5.06 3.38 -19.75
C ALA A 160 5.15 2.00 -19.05
N ASP A 161 5.50 1.95 -17.76
CA ASP A 161 5.54 0.70 -16.97
C ASP A 161 5.21 0.95 -15.48
N PRO A 162 3.92 1.19 -15.16
CA PRO A 162 3.52 1.62 -13.82
C PRO A 162 3.73 0.52 -12.78
N LYS A 163 3.61 -0.75 -13.19
CA LYS A 163 3.81 -1.90 -12.30
C LYS A 163 5.26 -2.04 -11.91
N SER A 164 6.19 -2.04 -12.87
CA SER A 164 7.62 -2.22 -12.59
C SER A 164 8.16 -1.06 -11.75
N ILE A 165 7.76 0.18 -12.07
CA ILE A 165 8.20 1.36 -11.31
C ILE A 165 7.65 1.33 -9.89
N ALA A 166 6.34 1.10 -9.70
CA ALA A 166 5.75 1.04 -8.38
C ALA A 166 6.34 -0.10 -7.54
N THR A 167 6.50 -1.29 -8.12
CA THR A 167 7.08 -2.45 -7.41
C THR A 167 8.55 -2.27 -7.09
N SER A 168 9.31 -1.54 -7.91
CA SER A 168 10.73 -1.24 -7.66
C SER A 168 10.90 -0.20 -6.57
N MET A 169 10.16 0.91 -6.66
CA MET A 169 10.24 2.03 -5.72
C MET A 169 9.70 1.62 -4.34
N PHE A 170 8.51 1.00 -4.31
CA PHE A 170 7.81 0.63 -3.09
C PHE A 170 8.02 -0.84 -2.69
N LYS A 171 8.99 -1.55 -3.28
CA LYS A 171 9.31 -2.96 -2.96
C LYS A 171 9.23 -3.31 -1.47
N PRO A 172 9.70 -2.46 -0.53
CA PRO A 172 9.66 -2.79 0.89
C PRO A 172 8.25 -2.85 1.49
N VAL A 173 7.25 -2.21 0.88
CA VAL A 173 5.91 -2.07 1.48
C VAL A 173 4.77 -2.51 0.56
N ILE A 174 4.98 -2.51 -0.76
CA ILE A 174 3.93 -2.79 -1.74
C ILE A 174 3.40 -4.22 -1.72
N SER A 175 4.06 -5.15 -1.00
CA SER A 175 3.60 -6.52 -0.83
C SER A 175 2.25 -6.66 -0.12
N VAL A 176 1.81 -5.62 0.59
CA VAL A 176 0.47 -5.58 1.18
C VAL A 176 -0.64 -5.36 0.16
N LEU A 177 -0.30 -4.83 -1.01
CA LEU A 177 -1.23 -4.58 -2.10
C LEU A 177 -1.31 -5.81 -3.01
N ASP A 178 -2.51 -6.13 -3.49
CA ASP A 178 -2.66 -7.06 -4.61
C ASP A 178 -2.23 -6.39 -5.93
N THR A 179 -0.91 -6.31 -6.15
CA THR A 179 -0.33 -5.76 -7.38
C THR A 179 -0.69 -6.54 -8.63
N SER A 180 -1.13 -7.80 -8.49
CA SER A 180 -1.55 -8.61 -9.63
C SER A 180 -2.89 -8.11 -10.16
N THR A 181 -3.83 -7.75 -9.28
CA THR A 181 -5.13 -7.19 -9.68
C THR A 181 -4.99 -5.71 -10.07
N VAL A 182 -4.30 -4.90 -9.27
CA VAL A 182 -4.20 -3.43 -9.47
C VAL A 182 -3.63 -3.02 -10.84
N PHE A 183 -2.65 -3.78 -11.34
CA PHE A 183 -1.92 -3.45 -12.56
C PHE A 183 -2.24 -4.38 -13.73
N ASN A 184 -3.22 -5.27 -13.62
CA ASN A 184 -3.55 -6.20 -14.69
C ASN A 184 -4.62 -5.63 -15.62
N ALA A 185 -4.19 -5.30 -16.84
CA ALA A 185 -5.07 -4.83 -17.90
C ALA A 185 -6.09 -5.89 -18.37
N SER A 186 -5.79 -7.20 -18.20
CA SER A 186 -6.71 -8.26 -18.63
C SER A 186 -7.91 -8.42 -17.70
N THR A 187 -7.73 -8.18 -16.40
CA THR A 187 -8.82 -8.21 -15.41
C THR A 187 -9.73 -6.98 -15.50
N ASP A 188 -9.30 -5.88 -16.13
CA ASP A 188 -10.17 -4.70 -16.31
C ASP A 188 -11.45 -5.05 -17.09
N SER A 189 -11.46 -6.08 -17.93
CA SER A 189 -12.70 -6.49 -18.64
C SER A 189 -13.75 -7.17 -17.74
N THR A 190 -13.31 -7.82 -16.65
CA THR A 190 -14.16 -8.62 -15.75
C THR A 190 -14.56 -7.89 -14.47
N LEU A 191 -13.99 -6.72 -14.20
CA LEU A 191 -14.28 -5.95 -13.00
C LEU A 191 -15.50 -5.04 -13.14
N SER A 192 -16.21 -4.88 -12.03
CA SER A 192 -17.25 -3.87 -11.86
C SER A 192 -16.67 -2.46 -12.06
N GLN A 193 -17.52 -1.48 -12.40
CA GLN A 193 -17.06 -0.08 -12.54
C GLN A 193 -16.49 0.47 -11.22
N ASP A 194 -17.11 0.13 -10.10
CA ASP A 194 -16.64 0.52 -8.76
C ASP A 194 -15.23 0.00 -8.49
N ASP A 195 -14.94 -1.26 -8.83
CA ASP A 195 -13.61 -1.84 -8.60
C ASP A 195 -12.56 -1.28 -9.56
N LYS A 196 -12.94 -0.97 -10.81
CA LYS A 196 -12.08 -0.24 -11.76
C LYS A 196 -11.68 1.12 -11.21
N ASP A 197 -12.63 1.86 -10.67
CA ASP A 197 -12.40 3.18 -10.10
C ASP A 197 -11.45 3.09 -8.90
N LYS A 198 -11.61 2.08 -8.03
CA LYS A 198 -10.68 1.80 -6.93
C LYS A 198 -9.27 1.45 -7.43
N MET A 199 -9.13 0.57 -8.42
CA MET A 199 -7.81 0.23 -8.99
C MET A 199 -7.15 1.45 -9.64
N GLN A 200 -7.93 2.29 -10.34
CA GLN A 200 -7.45 3.53 -10.92
C GLN A 200 -7.00 4.53 -9.84
N ALA A 201 -7.75 4.66 -8.73
CA ALA A 201 -7.37 5.51 -7.61
C ALA A 201 -6.04 5.07 -6.99
N VAL A 202 -5.84 3.75 -6.80
CA VAL A 202 -4.56 3.21 -6.29
C VAL A 202 -3.42 3.48 -7.26
N ARG A 203 -3.61 3.25 -8.57
CA ARG A 203 -2.61 3.57 -9.61
C ARG A 203 -2.24 5.05 -9.60
N LYS A 204 -3.25 5.93 -9.51
CA LYS A 204 -3.06 7.38 -9.42
C LYS A 204 -2.29 7.79 -8.17
N MET A 205 -2.62 7.24 -7.01
CA MET A 205 -1.91 7.48 -5.75
C MET A 205 -0.42 7.11 -5.88
N LEU A 206 -0.11 5.92 -6.41
CA LEU A 206 1.26 5.45 -6.59
C LEU A 206 2.04 6.29 -7.60
N GLY A 207 1.42 6.64 -8.74
CA GLY A 207 2.01 7.49 -9.76
C GLY A 207 2.32 8.89 -9.24
N LEU A 208 1.41 9.49 -8.48
CA LEU A 208 1.68 10.73 -7.77
C LEU A 208 2.88 10.54 -6.85
N LYS A 209 2.83 9.63 -5.86
CA LYS A 209 3.95 9.42 -4.92
C LYS A 209 5.31 9.26 -5.60
N TYR A 210 5.35 8.58 -6.74
CA TYR A 210 6.53 8.50 -7.60
C TYR A 210 6.98 9.87 -8.16
N ILE A 211 6.09 10.65 -8.77
CA ILE A 211 6.40 12.00 -9.28
C ILE A 211 6.92 12.90 -8.15
N PHE A 212 6.32 12.83 -6.95
CA PHE A 212 6.80 13.60 -5.78
C PHE A 212 8.21 13.20 -5.37
N ALA A 213 8.48 11.90 -5.30
CA ALA A 213 9.82 11.40 -5.00
C ALA A 213 10.85 11.85 -6.02
N CYS A 214 10.53 11.79 -7.31
CA CYS A 214 11.41 12.24 -8.37
C CYS A 214 11.66 13.75 -8.32
N GLY A 215 10.63 14.56 -8.03
CA GLY A 215 10.77 16.00 -7.83
C GLY A 215 11.75 16.33 -6.70
N TRP A 216 11.58 15.70 -5.54
CA TRP A 216 12.49 15.92 -4.41
C TRP A 216 13.90 15.38 -4.64
N ALA A 217 14.04 14.21 -5.26
CA ALA A 217 15.35 13.66 -5.59
C ALA A 217 16.10 14.57 -6.57
N TYR A 218 15.39 15.19 -7.53
CA TYR A 218 15.97 16.19 -8.42
C TYR A 218 16.51 17.41 -7.66
N GLU A 219 15.70 18.01 -6.77
CA GLU A 219 16.15 19.16 -5.96
C GLU A 219 17.40 18.82 -5.15
N LEU A 220 17.45 17.62 -4.56
CA LEU A 220 18.61 17.15 -3.80
C LEU A 220 19.87 16.98 -4.65
N LEU A 221 19.74 16.44 -5.87
CA LEU A 221 20.84 16.28 -6.81
C LEU A 221 21.39 17.63 -7.28
N MET A 222 20.51 18.60 -7.57
CA MET A 222 20.91 19.92 -8.07
C MET A 222 21.52 20.80 -6.99
N GLN A 223 20.95 20.80 -5.79
CA GLN A 223 21.41 21.68 -4.71
C GLN A 223 22.67 21.16 -4.01
N ARG A 224 23.22 19.99 -4.41
CA ARG A 224 24.40 19.34 -3.81
C ARG A 224 24.36 19.34 -2.27
N ILE A 225 23.17 19.22 -1.69
CA ILE A 225 22.96 19.38 -0.25
C ILE A 225 23.71 18.27 0.47
N THR A 226 24.65 18.60 1.36
CA THR A 226 25.39 17.60 2.17
C THR A 226 24.49 16.87 3.18
N ARG A 227 23.34 17.46 3.54
CA ARG A 227 22.31 16.87 4.43
C ARG A 227 21.13 16.24 3.66
N VAL A 228 21.41 15.54 2.56
CA VAL A 228 20.41 14.94 1.65
C VAL A 228 19.29 14.20 2.39
N GLN A 229 19.68 13.39 3.37
CA GLN A 229 18.75 12.45 4.00
C GLN A 229 17.74 13.14 4.93
N TRP A 230 18.13 14.16 5.70
CA TRP A 230 17.20 14.78 6.66
C TRP A 230 16.11 15.59 5.95
N LEU A 231 16.48 16.37 4.93
CA LEU A 231 15.53 17.15 4.14
C LEU A 231 14.57 16.23 3.36
N TRP A 232 15.10 15.17 2.74
CA TRP A 232 14.28 14.14 2.10
C TRP A 232 13.22 13.59 3.07
N LEU A 233 13.64 13.19 4.27
CA LEU A 233 12.73 12.58 5.25
C LEU A 233 11.62 13.53 5.69
N ALA A 234 11.95 14.80 5.96
CA ALA A 234 10.96 15.80 6.33
C ALA A 234 9.91 15.98 5.23
N CYS A 235 10.35 16.10 3.98
CA CYS A 235 9.45 16.33 2.85
C CYS A 235 8.66 15.07 2.46
N TRP A 236 9.31 13.90 2.47
CA TRP A 236 8.68 12.61 2.18
C TRP A 236 7.57 12.28 3.17
N ARG A 237 7.81 12.48 4.48
CA ARG A 237 6.80 12.27 5.52
C ARG A 237 5.70 13.30 5.51
N ALA A 238 5.98 14.50 4.97
CA ALA A 238 4.99 15.53 4.78
C ALA A 238 4.08 15.28 3.58
N TYR A 239 4.32 14.28 2.72
CA TYR A 239 3.52 13.99 1.51
C TYR A 239 2.00 14.09 1.76
N ALA A 240 1.51 13.40 2.80
CA ALA A 240 0.08 13.35 3.12
C ALA A 240 -0.49 14.70 3.60
N THR A 241 0.37 15.59 4.08
CA THR A 241 0.02 16.93 4.58
C THR A 241 0.59 18.04 3.70
N TYR A 242 1.18 17.71 2.55
CA TYR A 242 1.90 18.62 1.65
C TYR A 242 0.95 19.49 0.80
N GLY A 243 -0.19 19.85 1.38
CA GLY A 243 -1.24 20.66 0.78
C GLY A 243 -0.85 22.07 0.30
N PRO A 244 0.23 22.74 0.74
CA PRO A 244 0.47 24.12 0.29
C PRO A 244 1.21 24.27 -1.05
N TYR A 245 1.85 23.23 -1.62
CA TYR A 245 2.62 23.39 -2.87
C TYR A 245 1.92 22.83 -4.12
N ARG A 246 0.97 21.91 -3.97
CA ARG A 246 0.06 21.45 -5.03
C ARG A 246 -1.18 20.84 -4.37
N LYS A 247 -2.37 21.32 -4.70
CA LYS A 247 -3.64 20.96 -4.02
C LYS A 247 -4.07 19.50 -4.22
N ASP A 248 -3.46 18.72 -5.11
CA ASP A 248 -4.01 17.41 -5.53
C ASP A 248 -3.43 16.18 -4.81
N TRP A 249 -2.44 16.34 -3.94
CA TRP A 249 -1.61 15.22 -3.47
C TRP A 249 -2.22 14.46 -2.30
N SER A 250 -2.67 15.17 -1.27
CA SER A 250 -3.35 14.58 -0.10
C SER A 250 -4.71 13.99 -0.48
N HIS A 251 -5.41 14.59 -1.45
CA HIS A 251 -6.68 14.08 -1.99
C HIS A 251 -6.53 12.78 -2.78
N SER A 252 -5.29 12.35 -3.09
CA SER A 252 -5.03 11.08 -3.78
C SER A 252 -4.87 9.87 -2.86
N ILE A 253 -4.87 10.07 -1.54
CA ILE A 253 -4.77 8.96 -0.59
C ILE A 253 -6.06 8.14 -0.62
N VAL A 254 -5.92 6.87 -1.00
CA VAL A 254 -7.04 5.92 -1.04
C VAL A 254 -7.43 5.53 0.39
N ARG A 255 -8.74 5.36 0.63
CA ARG A 255 -9.23 4.84 1.91
C ARG A 255 -8.77 3.40 2.11
N VAL A 256 -8.48 3.00 3.34
CA VAL A 256 -8.08 1.61 3.65
C VAL A 256 -9.15 0.62 3.21
N GLU A 257 -10.42 0.99 3.36
CA GLU A 257 -11.58 0.18 2.97
C GLU A 257 -11.57 -0.22 1.49
N ASP A 258 -11.02 0.63 0.63
CA ASP A 258 -10.99 0.48 -0.83
C ASP A 258 -9.68 -0.11 -1.34
N LEU A 259 -8.72 -0.38 -0.45
CA LEU A 259 -7.40 -0.91 -0.81
C LEU A 259 -7.49 -2.42 -1.10
N PRO A 260 -7.10 -2.89 -2.30
CA PRO A 260 -7.02 -4.32 -2.59
C PRO A 260 -5.80 -4.93 -1.90
N VAL A 261 -6.03 -5.81 -0.95
CA VAL A 261 -4.98 -6.40 -0.11
C VAL A 261 -4.55 -7.74 -0.69
N SER A 262 -3.26 -8.04 -0.60
CA SER A 262 -2.76 -9.32 -1.09
C SER A 262 -3.29 -10.50 -0.26
N LYS A 263 -3.59 -11.63 -0.92
CA LYS A 263 -4.03 -12.87 -0.25
C LYS A 263 -3.06 -13.35 0.83
N ALA A 264 -1.77 -13.08 0.67
CA ALA A 264 -0.74 -13.43 1.65
C ALA A 264 -0.86 -12.62 2.95
N VAL A 265 -1.23 -11.34 2.86
CA VAL A 265 -1.54 -10.53 4.04
C VAL A 265 -2.85 -10.96 4.69
N PHE A 266 -3.85 -11.30 3.87
CA PHE A 266 -5.11 -11.85 4.35
C PHE A 266 -4.95 -13.20 5.06
N ALA A 267 -3.95 -14.02 4.68
CA ALA A 267 -3.65 -15.26 5.38
C ALA A 267 -3.28 -15.07 6.87
N GLY A 268 -2.85 -13.87 7.26
CA GLY A 268 -2.63 -13.49 8.66
C GLY A 268 -3.92 -13.21 9.44
N HIS A 269 -5.07 -13.22 8.78
CA HIS A 269 -6.36 -12.86 9.37
C HIS A 269 -6.66 -13.72 10.61
N PRO A 270 -7.14 -13.12 11.73
CA PRO A 270 -7.45 -13.83 12.96
C PRO A 270 -8.33 -15.07 12.83
N SER A 271 -9.30 -15.08 11.91
CA SER A 271 -10.13 -16.27 11.64
C SER A 271 -9.48 -17.29 10.71
N GLU A 272 -8.61 -16.90 9.76
CA GLU A 272 -7.94 -17.84 8.86
C GLU A 272 -6.77 -18.57 9.54
N ALA A 273 -6.07 -17.91 10.46
CA ALA A 273 -4.97 -18.50 11.22
C ALA A 273 -5.44 -19.73 12.03
N SER A 274 -6.63 -19.64 12.63
CA SER A 274 -7.27 -20.73 13.38
C SER A 274 -7.66 -21.92 12.47
N ALA A 275 -8.02 -21.66 11.21
CA ALA A 275 -8.38 -22.71 10.25
C ALA A 275 -7.14 -23.46 9.70
N ARG A 276 -5.99 -22.78 9.60
CA ARG A 276 -4.72 -23.40 9.15
C ARG A 276 -4.03 -24.21 10.24
N SER A 277 -4.06 -23.75 11.50
CA SER A 277 -3.54 -24.52 12.64
C SER A 277 -4.35 -25.81 12.86
N ALA A 278 -5.67 -25.77 12.70
CA ALA A 278 -6.53 -26.96 12.77
C ALA A 278 -6.26 -28.00 11.67
N LYS A 279 -5.78 -27.57 10.49
CA LYS A 279 -5.38 -28.47 9.39
C LYS A 279 -3.97 -29.04 9.55
N ARG A 280 -3.04 -28.31 10.17
CA ARG A 280 -1.67 -28.80 10.45
C ARG A 280 -1.59 -29.74 11.64
N ALA A 281 -2.50 -29.65 12.60
CA ALA A 281 -2.59 -30.57 13.73
C ALA A 281 -3.20 -31.95 13.38
N LYS A 282 -3.62 -32.15 12.13
CA LYS A 282 -4.19 -33.42 11.63
C LYS A 282 -3.27 -34.18 10.65
N VAL A 283 -1.96 -33.88 10.65
CA VAL A 283 -0.94 -34.62 9.90
C VAL A 283 0.02 -35.28 10.88
#